data_AF-A0A5J4PE82-F1
#
_entry.id   AF-A0A5J4PE82-F1
#
_cell.length_a   1.000
_cell.length_b   1.000
_cell.length_c   1.000
_cell.angle_alpha   90.00
_cell.angle_beta   90.00
_cell.angle_gamma   90.00
#
_symmetry.space_group_name_H-M   'P 1'
#
loop_
_entity.id
_entity.type
_entity.pdbx_description
1 polymer ?
#
loop_
_entity_poly.entity_id
_entity_poly.type
_entity_poly.pdbx_seq_one_letter_code
_entity_poly.pdbx_strand_id
1 'polypeptide(L)' 'MNVKEQVKDLWKICFDDAEDFVDMYFRLRYRGKRNLYIQKDNKIISALQMISYPMT' A
#
# COMPACT_ATOMS: atom_id res chain seq x y z
N MET A 1 9.51 5.65 -9.59
CA MET A 1 9.00 4.95 -8.40
C MET A 1 8.46 3.60 -8.77
N ASN A 2 8.73 2.59 -7.95
CA ASN A 2 8.09 1.29 -8.09
C ASN A 2 6.64 1.34 -7.55
N VAL A 3 5.86 0.28 -7.80
CA VAL A 3 4.45 0.14 -7.34
C VAL A 3 4.32 0.33 -5.83
N LYS A 4 5.24 -0.23 -5.04
CA LYS A 4 5.21 -0.15 -3.56
C LYS A 4 5.32 1.30 -3.08
N GLU A 5 6.21 2.08 -3.68
CA GLU A 5 6.40 3.50 -3.36
C GLU A 5 5.17 4.31 -3.73
N GLN A 6 4.59 4.10 -4.92
CA GLN A 6 3.38 4.83 -5.32
C GLN A 6 2.17 4.51 -4.42
N VAL A 7 2.05 3.26 -3.98
CA VAL A 7 1.00 2.86 -3.01
C VAL A 7 1.26 3.44 -1.62
N LYS A 8 2.52 3.58 -1.20
CA LYS A 8 2.88 4.24 0.07
C LYS A 8 2.55 5.73 0.04
N ASP A 9 2.83 6.40 -1.07
CA ASP A 9 2.49 7.81 -1.25
C ASP A 9 0.97 8.01 -1.31
N LEU A 10 0.25 7.11 -1.99
CA LEU A 10 -1.22 7.13 -1.99
C LEU A 10 -1.79 6.94 -0.57
N TRP A 11 -1.21 6.05 0.24
CA TRP A 11 -1.62 5.87 1.64
C TRP A 11 -1.49 7.18 2.43
N LYS A 12 -0.35 7.88 2.33
CA LYS A 12 -0.10 9.15 3.01
C LYS A 12 -1.04 10.29 2.56
N ILE A 13 -1.62 10.19 1.36
CA ILE A 13 -2.64 11.14 0.87
C ILE A 13 -4.02 10.80 1.45
N CYS A 14 -4.34 9.51 1.58
CA CYS A 14 -5.66 9.05 2.01
C CYS A 14 -5.84 9.01 3.53
N PHE A 15 -4.76 8.84 4.29
CA PHE A 15 -4.78 8.62 5.74
C PHE A 15 -3.73 9.48 6.44
N ASP A 16 -4.06 9.96 7.64
CA ASP A 16 -3.18 10.76 8.51
C ASP A 16 -2.47 9.86 9.56
N ASP A 17 -1.93 8.72 9.09
CA ASP A 17 -1.18 7.79 9.95
C ASP A 17 0.26 8.29 10.17
N ALA A 18 0.81 8.00 11.34
CA ALA A 18 2.19 8.36 11.67
C ALA A 18 3.20 7.75 10.68
N GLU A 19 4.20 8.52 10.29
CA GLU A 19 5.16 8.13 9.25
C GLU A 19 5.94 6.86 9.61
N ASP A 20 6.34 6.72 10.87
CA ASP A 20 7.02 5.53 11.39
C ASP A 20 6.15 4.27 11.32
N PHE A 21 4.84 4.41 11.56
CA PHE A 21 3.87 3.33 11.40
C PHE A 21 3.72 2.91 9.92
N VAL A 22 3.54 3.86 9.01
CA VAL A 22 3.43 3.57 7.57
C VAL A 22 4.71 2.88 7.07
N ASP A 23 5.87 3.37 7.48
CA ASP A 23 7.17 2.78 7.13
C ASP A 23 7.32 1.35 7.64
N MET A 24 6.98 1.14 8.91
CA MET A 24 6.96 -0.19 9.53
C MET A 24 6.01 -1.12 8.77
N TYR A 25 4.80 -0.68 8.45
CA TYR A 25 3.79 -1.47 7.76
C TYR A 25 4.27 -1.90 6.37
N PHE A 26 4.81 -0.97 5.57
CA PHE A 26 5.32 -1.29 4.23
C PHE A 26 6.59 -2.16 4.27
N ARG A 27 7.36 -2.13 5.35
CA ARG A 27 8.48 -3.05 5.57
C ARG A 27 8.02 -4.45 5.94
N LEU A 28 7.09 -4.58 6.89
CA LEU A 28 6.74 -5.86 7.50
C LEU A 28 5.58 -6.58 6.79
N ARG A 29 4.52 -5.84 6.42
CA ARG A 29 3.23 -6.41 5.99
C ARG A 29 2.98 -6.33 4.49
N TYR A 30 3.36 -5.24 3.84
CA TYR A 30 3.11 -5.06 2.40
C TYR A 30 3.72 -6.21 1.58
N ARG A 31 2.93 -6.77 0.65
CA ARG A 31 3.37 -7.76 -0.34
C ARG A 31 2.74 -7.41 -1.67
N GLY A 32 3.56 -7.13 -2.70
CA GLY A 32 3.07 -6.76 -4.02
C GLY A 32 2.12 -7.79 -4.64
N LYS A 33 2.35 -9.09 -4.41
CA LYS A 33 1.45 -10.17 -4.87
C LYS A 33 0.03 -10.10 -4.30
N ARG A 34 -0.19 -9.39 -3.19
CA ARG A 34 -1.49 -9.24 -2.50
C ARG A 34 -1.98 -7.78 -2.54
N ASN A 35 -1.46 -6.97 -3.45
CA ASN A 35 -1.85 -5.59 -3.64
C ASN A 35 -2.49 -5.44 -5.02
N LEU A 36 -3.78 -5.14 -5.05
CA LEU A 36 -4.49 -4.73 -6.25
C LEU A 36 -4.40 -3.21 -6.36
N TYR A 37 -4.31 -2.69 -7.59
CA TYR A 37 -4.27 -1.27 -7.82
C TYR A 37 -4.88 -0.91 -9.18
N ILE A 38 -5.38 0.32 -9.29
CA ILE A 38 -5.81 0.92 -10.55
C ILE A 38 -4.77 1.98 -10.93
N GLN A 39 -4.27 1.89 -12.15
CA GLN A 39 -3.30 2.84 -12.70
C GLN A 39 -3.95 3.63 -13.84
N LYS A 40 -3.75 4.95 -13.82
CA LYS A 40 -4.13 5.88 -14.89
C LYS A 40 -2.96 6.81 -15.16
N ASP A 41 -2.61 7.03 -16.42
CA ASP A 41 -1.53 7.96 -16.83
C ASP A 41 -0.20 7.70 -16.07
N ASN A 42 0.18 6.42 -15.95
CA ASN A 42 1.36 5.97 -15.19
C ASN A 42 1.38 6.28 -13.68
N LYS A 43 0.25 6.70 -13.11
CA LYS A 43 0.07 6.96 -11.68
C LYS A 43 -0.94 5.99 -11.08
N ILE A 44 -0.59 5.39 -9.94
CA ILE A 44 -1.54 4.61 -9.14
C ILE A 44 -2.52 5.57 -8.45
N ILE A 45 -3.81 5.39 -8.71
CA ILE A 45 -4.88 6.26 -8.20
C ILE A 45 -5.77 5.58 -7.16
N SER A 46 -5.68 4.26 -7.04
CA SER A 46 -6.41 3.46 -6.05
C SER A 46 -5.63 2.18 -5.77
N ALA A 47 -5.70 1.69 -4.52
CA ALA A 47 -5.06 0.45 -4.11
C ALA A 47 -5.92 -0.29 -3.07
N LEU A 48 -5.95 -1.62 -3.18
CA LEU A 48 -6.56 -2.52 -2.21
C LEU A 48 -5.53 -3.57 -1.78
N GLN A 49 -5.26 -3.62 -0.49
CA GLN A 49 -4.32 -4.58 0.10
C GLN A 49 -5.07 -5.73 0.77
N MET A 50 -4.84 -6.95 0.28
CA MET A 50 -5.46 -8.16 0.80
C MET A 50 -4.53 -8.79 1.85
N ILE A 51 -4.67 -8.36 3.10
CA ILE A 51 -3.89 -8.94 4.21
C ILE A 51 -4.45 -10.32 4.51
N SER A 52 -3.58 -11.35 4.51
CA SER A 52 -3.99 -12.70 4.88
C SER A 52 -4.39 -12.74 6.35
N TYR A 53 -5.61 -13.16 6.62
CA TYR A 53 -6.13 -13.44 7.95
C TYR A 53 -6.43 -14.94 8.04
N PRO A 54 -5.59 -15.74 8.74
CA PRO A 54 -5.86 -17.16 8.92
C PRO A 54 -7.04 -17.32 9.87
N MET A 55 -8.08 -18.03 9.43
CA MET A 55 -9.14 -18.52 10.31
C MET A 55 -8.63 -19.84 10.90
N THR A 56 -8.47 -19.89 12.22
CA THR A 56 -8.19 -21.13 12.97
C THR A 56 -9.48 -21.80 13.38
#